data_AF-A0A2A2KTK6-F1
#
_entry.id   AF-A0A2A2KTK6-F1
#
_cell.length_a   1.000
_cell.length_b   1.000
_cell.length_c   1.000
_cell.angle_alpha   90.00
_cell.angle_beta   90.00
_cell.angle_gamma   90.00
#
_symmetry.space_group_name_H-M   'P 1'
#
loop_
_entity.id
_entity.type
_entity.pdbx_description
1 polymer ?
#
loop_
_entity_poly.entity_id
_entity_poly.type
_entity_poly.pdbx_seq_one_letter_code
_entity_poly.pdbx_strand_id
1 'polypeptide(L)'
;MRSKFEAFCRKCDGYTKLIPLTFLLGFYVSNVVSRWWQQFQNLNWPEDLLAVLCTFLHANDEKSQKRRHAIARYLNLSAALALRDVSSKVRLRFPHISTFVTAGLLTEKEFDKLQKIEDECENIRWMAPLHWIQQIVRKEEEENKPTAGLMGAFLTELKIFRQNLRRLYVYDWINVPLVYTQVACVATYAFFMFSLFGRQTLLPDIESGKEIDIYFPIFATVQFLFFVGWFKVGQDLMRPWGQDEDDYEVNYLIDRNMAVSFAIINRLQTEEIDESEEDDFWKNRESQLPVLPHTLQSRKLREHAPKLHSYVPIGTQETKEMGNVQSKCCSIEQRKR
;
A
#
# COMPACT_ATOMS: atom_id res chain seq x y z
N MET A 1 43.66 -37.48 8.00
CA MET A 1 42.32 -37.10 7.49
C MET A 1 41.81 -35.80 8.14
N ARG A 2 41.86 -35.70 9.47
CA ARG A 2 41.46 -34.50 10.24
C ARG A 2 42.17 -33.19 9.87
N SER A 3 43.50 -33.17 9.76
CA SER A 3 44.24 -31.96 9.34
C SER A 3 43.84 -31.43 7.95
N LYS A 4 43.45 -32.33 7.01
CA LYS A 4 42.92 -31.91 5.70
C LYS A 4 41.53 -31.26 5.82
N PHE A 5 40.69 -31.74 6.74
CA PHE A 5 39.39 -31.16 7.03
C PHE A 5 39.52 -29.79 7.71
N GLU A 6 40.39 -29.66 8.71
CA GLU A 6 40.69 -28.38 9.38
C GLU A 6 41.16 -27.31 8.38
N ALA A 7 42.06 -27.67 7.45
CA ALA A 7 42.50 -26.78 6.37
C ALA A 7 41.36 -26.41 5.40
N PHE A 8 40.46 -27.35 5.10
CA PHE A 8 39.28 -27.11 4.26
C PHE A 8 38.30 -26.14 4.94
N CYS A 9 37.98 -26.34 6.22
CA CYS A 9 37.10 -25.44 6.99
C CYS A 9 37.64 -24.00 6.99
N ARG A 10 38.94 -23.82 7.27
CA ARG A 10 39.58 -22.49 7.24
C ARG A 10 39.49 -21.83 5.85
N LYS A 11 39.61 -22.61 4.78
CA LYS A 11 39.45 -22.12 3.41
C LYS A 11 38.00 -21.70 3.11
N CYS A 12 37.03 -22.49 3.58
CA CYS A 12 35.60 -22.15 3.48
C CYS A 12 35.26 -20.86 4.24
N ASP A 13 35.77 -20.67 5.47
CA ASP A 13 35.58 -19.41 6.21
C ASP A 13 36.15 -18.20 5.44
N GLY A 14 37.32 -18.36 4.81
CA GLY A 14 37.90 -17.36 3.91
C GLY A 14 36.95 -16.97 2.76
N TYR A 15 36.29 -17.94 2.12
CA TYR A 15 35.34 -17.67 1.05
C TYR A 15 34.07 -16.94 1.51
N THR A 16 33.60 -17.16 2.73
CA THR A 16 32.44 -16.42 3.25
C THR A 16 32.67 -14.91 3.29
N LYS A 17 33.92 -14.48 3.53
CA LYS A 17 34.32 -13.06 3.59
C LYS A 17 34.36 -12.38 2.21
N LEU A 18 34.41 -13.16 1.14
CA LEU A 18 34.41 -12.65 -0.24
C LEU A 18 33.01 -12.37 -0.78
N ILE A 19 31.96 -12.91 -0.16
CA ILE A 19 30.59 -12.76 -0.63
C ILE A 19 29.94 -11.58 0.12
N PRO A 20 29.67 -10.43 -0.53
CA PRO A 20 29.05 -9.27 0.10
C PRO A 20 27.53 -9.45 0.21
N LEU A 21 27.10 -10.45 0.98
CA LEU A 21 25.70 -10.90 1.01
C LEU A 21 24.73 -9.79 1.47
N THR A 22 25.12 -9.00 2.46
CA THR A 22 24.31 -7.89 2.99
C THR A 22 23.97 -6.85 1.93
N PHE A 23 24.95 -6.46 1.11
CA PHE A 23 24.75 -5.48 0.05
C PHE A 23 23.79 -6.05 -0.99
N LEU A 24 24.09 -7.26 -1.47
CA LEU A 24 23.32 -7.92 -2.53
C LEU A 24 21.86 -8.14 -2.12
N LEU A 25 21.61 -8.68 -0.92
CA LEU A 25 20.25 -8.84 -0.39
C LEU A 25 19.57 -7.50 -0.12
N GLY A 26 20.31 -6.50 0.37
CA GLY A 26 19.79 -5.15 0.57
C GLY A 26 19.19 -4.55 -0.69
N PHE A 27 19.90 -4.59 -1.81
CA PHE A 27 19.38 -4.09 -3.09
C PHE A 27 18.23 -4.94 -3.62
N TYR A 28 18.35 -6.27 -3.54
CA TYR A 28 17.32 -7.19 -4.02
C TYR A 28 15.99 -6.97 -3.27
N VAL A 29 16.01 -7.07 -1.93
CA VAL A 29 14.82 -6.97 -1.11
C VAL A 29 14.23 -5.57 -1.15
N SER A 30 15.05 -4.52 -1.11
CA SER A 30 14.57 -3.13 -1.23
C SER A 30 13.81 -2.90 -2.54
N ASN A 31 14.33 -3.41 -3.66
CA ASN A 31 13.65 -3.32 -4.95
C ASN A 31 12.32 -4.10 -4.96
N VAL A 32 12.29 -5.30 -4.38
CA VAL A 32 11.05 -6.09 -4.24
C VAL A 32 10.02 -5.36 -3.40
N VAL A 33 10.39 -4.88 -2.21
CA VAL A 33 9.49 -4.15 -1.29
C VAL A 33 8.96 -2.87 -1.93
N SER A 34 9.80 -2.14 -2.66
CA SER A 34 9.36 -0.94 -3.40
C SER A 34 8.30 -1.27 -4.44
N ARG A 35 8.50 -2.34 -5.22
CA ARG A 35 7.53 -2.80 -6.23
C ARG A 35 6.25 -3.34 -5.59
N TRP A 36 6.36 -4.07 -4.48
CA TRP A 36 5.22 -4.50 -3.69
C TRP A 36 4.38 -3.28 -3.29
N TRP A 37 4.98 -2.30 -2.62
CA TRP A 37 4.23 -1.11 -2.17
C TRP A 37 3.61 -0.31 -3.32
N GLN A 38 4.33 -0.15 -4.44
CA GLN A 38 3.78 0.52 -5.61
C GLN A 38 2.58 -0.24 -6.20
N GLN A 39 2.59 -1.57 -6.21
CA GLN A 39 1.44 -2.36 -6.64
C GLN A 39 0.23 -2.14 -5.73
N PHE A 40 0.44 -2.15 -4.40
CA PHE A 40 -0.60 -1.84 -3.41
C PHE A 40 -1.22 -0.46 -3.65
N GLN A 41 -0.39 0.57 -3.89
CA GLN A 41 -0.86 1.93 -4.16
C GLN A 41 -1.66 2.09 -5.46
N ASN A 42 -1.56 1.14 -6.39
CA ASN A 42 -2.35 1.13 -7.62
C ASN A 42 -3.64 0.29 -7.50
N LEU A 43 -3.93 -0.29 -6.33
CA LEU A 43 -5.26 -0.86 -6.05
C LEU A 43 -6.30 0.25 -6.10
N ASN A 44 -7.40 -0.02 -6.80
CA ASN A 44 -8.41 1.01 -7.04
C ASN A 44 -9.42 1.10 -5.91
N TRP A 45 -9.75 2.34 -5.58
CA TRP A 45 -10.77 2.74 -4.62
C TRP A 45 -11.78 3.62 -5.39
N PRO A 46 -13.02 3.16 -5.64
CA PRO A 46 -13.98 3.88 -6.49
C PRO A 46 -14.53 5.17 -5.86
N GLU A 47 -14.30 5.43 -4.58
CA GLU A 47 -14.97 6.48 -3.81
C GLU A 47 -14.77 7.88 -4.37
N ASP A 48 -13.53 8.27 -4.64
CA ASP A 48 -13.23 9.63 -5.12
C ASP A 48 -13.90 9.88 -6.47
N LEU A 49 -13.79 8.90 -7.37
CA LEU A 49 -14.40 8.96 -8.69
C LEU A 49 -15.93 9.00 -8.61
N LEU A 50 -16.54 8.21 -7.73
CA LEU A 50 -17.99 8.18 -7.53
C LEU A 50 -18.52 9.42 -6.80
N ALA A 51 -17.75 10.00 -5.88
CA ALA A 51 -18.10 11.26 -5.25
C ALA A 51 -18.14 12.39 -6.29
N VAL A 52 -17.13 12.47 -7.17
CA VAL A 52 -17.15 13.40 -8.30
C VAL A 52 -18.30 13.10 -9.25
N LEU A 53 -18.60 11.82 -9.52
CA LEU A 53 -19.77 11.43 -10.31
C LEU A 53 -21.07 11.99 -9.73
N CYS A 54 -21.25 11.92 -8.41
CA CYS A 54 -22.43 12.43 -7.72
C CYS A 54 -22.58 13.95 -7.83
N THR A 55 -21.49 14.71 -7.93
CA THR A 55 -21.55 16.16 -8.20
C THR A 55 -21.93 16.47 -9.65
N PHE A 56 -21.49 15.63 -10.58
CA PHE A 56 -21.78 15.76 -12.01
C PHE A 56 -23.21 15.32 -12.33
N LEU A 57 -23.57 14.08 -11.98
CA LEU A 57 -24.91 13.48 -12.07
C LEU A 57 -25.66 13.65 -10.75
N HIS A 58 -26.02 14.89 -10.40
CA HIS A 58 -26.61 15.21 -9.10
C HIS A 58 -28.11 14.91 -8.99
N ALA A 59 -28.84 14.90 -10.10
CA ALA A 59 -30.30 14.78 -10.08
C ALA A 59 -30.77 13.41 -9.54
N ASN A 60 -31.87 13.40 -8.76
CA ASN A 60 -32.43 12.20 -8.13
C ASN A 60 -33.59 11.57 -8.92
N ASP A 61 -33.73 11.90 -10.20
CA ASP A 61 -34.67 11.21 -11.09
C ASP A 61 -34.22 9.78 -11.42
N GLU A 62 -35.18 8.92 -11.77
CA GLU A 62 -34.92 7.49 -12.05
C GLU A 62 -33.87 7.28 -13.15
N LYS A 63 -33.80 8.18 -14.14
CA LYS A 63 -32.87 8.08 -15.26
C LYS A 63 -31.44 8.39 -14.79
N SER A 64 -31.23 9.45 -14.03
CA SER A 64 -29.93 9.80 -13.43
C SER A 64 -29.46 8.73 -12.44
N GLN A 65 -30.36 8.20 -11.61
CA GLN A 65 -30.05 7.08 -10.71
C GLN A 65 -29.60 5.83 -11.47
N LYS A 66 -30.32 5.44 -12.54
CA LYS A 66 -29.93 4.32 -13.41
C LYS A 66 -28.57 4.55 -14.07
N ARG A 67 -28.25 5.79 -14.48
CA ARG A 67 -26.94 6.15 -15.03
C ARG A 67 -25.83 6.00 -13.99
N ARG A 68 -26.00 6.56 -12.79
CA ARG A 68 -25.02 6.39 -11.69
C ARG A 68 -24.82 4.92 -11.33
N HIS A 69 -25.90 4.15 -11.25
CA HIS A 69 -25.86 2.72 -10.96
C HIS A 69 -25.11 1.92 -12.03
N ALA A 70 -25.36 2.20 -13.31
CA ALA A 70 -24.63 1.57 -14.41
C ALA A 70 -23.14 1.93 -14.38
N ILE A 71 -22.78 3.18 -14.12
CA ILE A 71 -21.38 3.62 -14.03
C ILE A 71 -20.67 2.92 -12.86
N ALA A 72 -21.28 2.93 -11.66
CA ALA A 72 -20.74 2.25 -10.49
C ALA A 72 -20.50 0.76 -10.75
N ARG A 73 -21.47 0.08 -11.37
CA ARG A 73 -21.35 -1.34 -11.74
C ARG A 73 -20.23 -1.57 -12.75
N TYR A 74 -20.10 -0.72 -13.78
CA TYR A 74 -19.04 -0.86 -14.80
C TYR A 74 -17.63 -0.59 -14.27
N LEU A 75 -17.47 0.33 -13.31
CA LEU A 75 -16.19 0.55 -12.62
C LEU A 75 -15.75 -0.70 -11.87
N ASN A 76 -16.65 -1.25 -11.05
CA ASN A 76 -16.37 -2.44 -10.27
C ASN A 76 -16.16 -3.67 -11.16
N LEU A 77 -16.93 -3.81 -12.25
CA LEU A 77 -16.73 -4.85 -13.25
C LEU A 77 -15.35 -4.74 -13.91
N SER A 78 -14.93 -3.54 -14.32
CA SER A 78 -13.61 -3.30 -14.92
C SER A 78 -12.47 -3.68 -13.94
N ALA A 79 -12.59 -3.27 -12.68
CA ALA A 79 -11.65 -3.65 -11.64
C ALA A 79 -11.63 -5.17 -11.39
N ALA A 80 -12.79 -5.82 -11.30
CA ALA A 80 -12.88 -7.25 -11.06
C ALA A 80 -12.34 -8.08 -12.23
N LEU A 81 -12.59 -7.66 -13.48
CA LEU A 81 -12.00 -8.28 -14.67
C LEU A 81 -10.48 -8.17 -14.66
N ALA A 82 -9.94 -6.98 -14.36
CA ALA A 82 -8.50 -6.76 -14.29
C ALA A 82 -7.83 -7.55 -13.16
N LEU A 83 -8.42 -7.53 -11.96
CA LEU A 83 -7.92 -8.28 -10.81
C LEU A 83 -8.01 -9.80 -11.05
N ARG A 84 -9.02 -10.28 -11.78
CA ARG A 84 -9.11 -11.69 -12.20
C ARG A 84 -7.96 -12.11 -13.13
N ASP A 85 -7.47 -11.19 -13.95
CA ASP A 85 -6.36 -11.45 -14.87
C ASP A 85 -5.00 -11.46 -14.18
N VAL A 86 -4.85 -10.73 -13.07
CA VAL A 86 -3.59 -10.65 -12.31
C VAL A 86 -3.55 -11.59 -11.08
N SER A 87 -4.66 -11.77 -10.37
CA SER A 87 -4.74 -12.50 -9.10
C SER A 87 -5.32 -13.90 -9.23
N SER A 88 -4.59 -14.86 -8.69
CA SER A 88 -5.04 -16.25 -8.60
C SER A 88 -6.24 -16.42 -7.65
N LYS A 89 -6.27 -15.72 -6.51
CA LYS A 89 -7.42 -15.68 -5.57
C LYS A 89 -8.72 -15.25 -6.27
N VAL A 90 -8.64 -14.21 -7.12
CA VAL A 90 -9.82 -13.70 -7.86
C VAL A 90 -10.19 -14.63 -9.02
N ARG A 91 -9.19 -15.23 -9.69
CA ARG A 91 -9.43 -16.24 -10.73
C ARG A 91 -10.18 -17.46 -10.19
N LEU A 92 -9.85 -17.91 -8.98
CA LEU A 92 -10.54 -19.02 -8.32
C LEU A 92 -11.98 -18.64 -7.94
N ARG A 93 -12.20 -17.40 -7.51
CA ARG A 93 -13.55 -16.88 -7.20
C ARG A 93 -14.41 -16.71 -8.44
N PHE A 94 -13.83 -16.25 -9.55
CA PHE A 94 -14.51 -16.02 -10.82
C PHE A 94 -13.83 -16.80 -11.95
N PRO A 95 -13.99 -18.14 -12.03
CA PRO A 95 -13.27 -18.96 -13.02
C PRO A 95 -13.63 -18.59 -14.46
N HIS A 96 -14.91 -18.32 -14.71
CA HIS A 96 -15.44 -17.97 -16.02
C HIS A 96 -15.99 -16.54 -16.02
N ILE A 97 -16.00 -15.89 -17.18
CA ILE A 97 -16.58 -14.54 -17.30
C ILE A 97 -18.09 -14.57 -17.06
N SER A 98 -18.76 -15.68 -17.40
CA SER A 98 -20.18 -15.90 -17.08
C SER A 98 -20.47 -15.86 -15.59
N THR A 99 -19.49 -16.14 -14.72
CA THR A 99 -19.66 -16.01 -13.27
C THR A 99 -19.95 -14.57 -12.85
N PHE A 100 -19.50 -13.56 -13.62
CA PHE A 100 -19.87 -12.16 -13.37
C PHE A 100 -21.34 -11.87 -13.69
N VAL A 101 -21.97 -12.66 -14.55
CA VAL A 101 -23.43 -12.59 -14.79
C VAL A 101 -24.17 -13.11 -13.56
N THR A 102 -23.78 -14.28 -13.07
CA THR A 102 -24.35 -14.86 -11.84
C THR A 102 -24.12 -13.98 -10.62
N ALA A 103 -22.98 -13.28 -10.54
CA ALA A 103 -22.67 -12.34 -9.48
C ALA A 103 -23.40 -10.98 -9.60
N GLY A 104 -24.18 -10.76 -10.66
CA GLY A 104 -24.92 -9.51 -10.89
C GLY A 104 -24.07 -8.32 -11.33
N LEU A 105 -22.78 -8.52 -11.62
CA LEU A 105 -21.87 -7.49 -12.13
C LEU A 105 -22.07 -7.22 -13.63
N LEU A 106 -22.56 -8.23 -14.36
CA LEU A 106 -22.74 -8.20 -15.81
C LEU A 106 -24.16 -8.69 -16.14
N THR A 107 -24.79 -8.11 -17.16
CA THR A 107 -26.03 -8.66 -17.72
C THR A 107 -25.72 -9.63 -18.87
N GLU A 108 -26.65 -10.52 -19.23
CA GLU A 108 -26.47 -11.44 -20.35
C GLU A 108 -26.17 -10.70 -21.67
N LYS A 109 -26.88 -9.60 -21.94
CA LYS A 109 -26.65 -8.79 -23.15
C LYS A 109 -25.28 -8.12 -23.16
N GLU A 110 -24.77 -7.72 -22.00
CA GLU A 110 -23.43 -7.15 -21.88
C GLU A 110 -22.35 -8.23 -21.99
N PHE A 111 -22.62 -9.43 -21.50
CA PHE A 111 -21.77 -10.60 -21.67
C PHE A 111 -21.56 -10.94 -23.14
N ASP A 112 -22.64 -11.05 -23.93
CA ASP A 112 -22.55 -11.33 -25.37
C ASP A 112 -21.74 -10.26 -26.11
N LYS A 113 -21.92 -8.98 -25.74
CA LYS A 113 -21.13 -7.88 -26.30
C LYS A 113 -19.66 -7.99 -25.92
N LEU A 114 -19.38 -8.34 -24.67
CA LEU A 114 -18.02 -8.46 -24.15
C LEU A 114 -17.27 -9.62 -24.82
N GLN A 115 -17.96 -10.74 -25.09
CA GLN A 115 -17.40 -11.87 -25.85
C GLN A 115 -17.04 -11.45 -27.28
N LYS A 116 -17.96 -10.78 -28.00
CA LYS A 116 -17.68 -10.30 -29.37
C LYS A 116 -16.46 -9.38 -29.44
N ILE A 117 -16.33 -8.47 -28.47
CA ILE A 117 -15.19 -7.53 -28.40
C ILE A 117 -13.87 -8.29 -28.21
N GLU A 118 -13.88 -9.36 -27.41
CA GLU A 118 -12.70 -10.19 -27.19
C GLU A 118 -12.33 -11.02 -28.42
N ASP A 119 -13.31 -11.55 -29.15
CA ASP A 119 -13.07 -12.28 -30.40
C ASP A 119 -12.38 -11.38 -31.45
N GLU A 120 -12.69 -10.09 -31.46
CA GLU A 120 -12.06 -9.09 -32.34
C GLU A 120 -10.67 -8.64 -31.85
N CYS A 121 -10.49 -8.49 -30.53
CA CYS A 121 -9.26 -8.00 -29.93
C CYS A 121 -8.98 -8.66 -28.58
N GLU A 122 -8.00 -9.55 -28.58
CA GLU A 122 -7.52 -10.18 -27.36
C GLU A 122 -6.97 -9.12 -26.38
N ASN A 123 -7.26 -9.30 -25.08
CA ASN A 123 -6.79 -8.47 -23.95
C ASN A 123 -7.47 -7.11 -23.73
N ILE A 124 -8.50 -6.72 -24.49
CA ILE A 124 -9.22 -5.44 -24.28
C ILE A 124 -10.39 -5.54 -23.28
N ARG A 125 -10.71 -6.75 -22.81
CA ARG A 125 -11.93 -7.07 -22.05
C ARG A 125 -12.17 -6.15 -20.85
N TRP A 126 -11.17 -5.92 -20.00
CA TRP A 126 -11.29 -5.08 -18.80
C TRP A 126 -11.50 -3.59 -19.11
N MET A 127 -11.12 -3.14 -20.32
CA MET A 127 -11.21 -1.75 -20.77
C MET A 127 -12.58 -1.42 -21.39
N ALA A 128 -13.35 -2.43 -21.82
CA ALA A 128 -14.67 -2.23 -22.43
C ALA A 128 -15.68 -1.54 -21.49
N PRO A 129 -15.85 -1.94 -20.21
CA PRO A 129 -16.78 -1.24 -19.30
C PRO A 129 -16.42 0.23 -19.09
N LEU A 130 -15.13 0.58 -19.10
CA LEU A 130 -14.68 1.98 -18.98
C LEU A 130 -15.10 2.83 -20.19
N HIS A 131 -15.14 2.24 -21.39
CA HIS A 131 -15.67 2.93 -22.57
C HIS A 131 -17.18 3.05 -22.53
N TRP A 132 -17.90 2.05 -22.00
CA TRP A 132 -19.34 2.16 -21.80
C TRP A 132 -19.69 3.30 -20.84
N ILE A 133 -18.89 3.54 -19.80
CA ILE A 133 -19.01 4.72 -18.94
C ILE A 133 -18.89 6.01 -19.76
N GLN A 134 -17.86 6.13 -20.60
CA GLN A 134 -17.67 7.32 -21.44
C GLN A 134 -18.86 7.55 -22.40
N GLN A 135 -19.46 6.48 -22.92
CA GLN A 135 -20.67 6.58 -23.74
C GLN A 135 -21.88 7.06 -22.93
N ILE A 136 -22.02 6.65 -21.67
CA ILE A 136 -23.06 7.18 -20.77
C ILE A 136 -22.84 8.66 -20.50
N VAL A 137 -21.60 9.06 -20.20
CA VAL A 137 -21.23 10.46 -19.95
C VAL A 137 -21.51 11.34 -21.18
N ARG A 138 -21.18 10.87 -22.38
CA ARG A 138 -21.48 11.60 -23.62
C ARG A 138 -22.99 11.80 -23.83
N LYS A 139 -23.80 10.78 -23.54
CA LYS A 139 -25.27 10.92 -23.61
C LYS A 139 -25.81 11.91 -22.58
N GLU A 140 -25.22 11.93 -21.38
CA GLU A 140 -25.54 12.94 -20.38
C GLU A 140 -25.18 14.36 -20.86
N GLU A 141 -24.01 14.50 -21.49
CA GLU A 141 -23.55 15.79 -22.05
C GLU A 141 -24.53 16.33 -23.10
N GLU A 142 -24.97 15.47 -24.03
CA GLU A 142 -25.89 15.84 -25.10
C GLU A 142 -27.28 16.25 -24.58
N GLU A 143 -27.77 15.58 -23.54
CA GLU A 143 -29.13 15.77 -23.03
C GLU A 143 -29.23 16.90 -21.99
N ASN A 144 -28.28 16.95 -21.05
CA ASN A 144 -28.40 17.79 -19.85
C ASN A 144 -27.34 18.90 -19.78
N LYS A 145 -26.31 18.88 -20.66
CA LYS A 145 -25.25 19.90 -20.75
C LYS A 145 -24.68 20.27 -19.37
N PRO A 146 -24.12 19.29 -18.65
CA PRO A 146 -23.56 19.46 -17.31
C PRO A 146 -22.45 20.51 -17.31
N THR A 147 -22.12 21.04 -16.13
CA THR A 147 -20.97 21.94 -15.96
C THR A 147 -19.69 21.28 -16.45
N ALA A 148 -19.08 21.85 -17.49
CA ALA A 148 -17.90 21.29 -18.15
C ALA A 148 -16.73 21.02 -17.19
N GLY A 149 -16.56 21.85 -16.16
CA GLY A 149 -15.55 21.66 -15.12
C GLY A 149 -15.74 20.37 -14.31
N LEU A 150 -16.98 20.05 -13.92
CA LEU A 150 -17.31 18.83 -13.16
C LEU A 150 -17.16 17.58 -14.03
N MET A 151 -17.63 17.65 -15.27
CA MET A 151 -17.45 16.57 -16.24
C MET A 151 -15.96 16.33 -16.53
N GLY A 152 -15.17 17.39 -16.70
CA GLY A 152 -13.73 17.31 -16.90
C GLY A 152 -12.99 16.69 -15.71
N ALA A 153 -13.41 17.03 -14.48
CA ALA A 153 -12.90 16.41 -13.26
C ALA A 153 -13.20 14.90 -13.23
N PHE A 154 -14.45 14.50 -13.51
CA PHE A 154 -14.83 13.09 -13.58
C PHE A 154 -14.01 12.30 -14.61
N LEU A 155 -13.82 12.85 -15.81
CA LEU A 155 -13.04 12.20 -16.87
C LEU A 155 -11.55 12.10 -16.52
N THR A 156 -11.04 13.03 -15.72
CA THR A 156 -9.66 12.98 -15.19
C THR A 156 -9.52 11.85 -14.18
N GLU A 157 -10.45 11.72 -13.24
CA GLU A 157 -10.47 10.60 -12.29
C GLU A 157 -10.62 9.25 -13.00
N LEU A 158 -11.50 9.15 -14.01
CA LEU A 158 -11.65 7.95 -14.82
C LEU A 158 -10.36 7.57 -15.57
N LYS A 159 -9.60 8.57 -16.04
CA LYS A 159 -8.28 8.36 -16.62
C LYS A 159 -7.29 7.81 -15.59
N ILE A 160 -7.25 8.35 -14.38
CA ILE A 160 -6.37 7.88 -13.28
C ILE A 160 -6.72 6.44 -12.92
N PHE A 161 -8.01 6.13 -12.74
CA PHE A 161 -8.50 4.77 -12.48
C PHE A 161 -8.01 3.77 -13.54
N ARG A 162 -8.14 4.12 -14.83
CA ARG A 162 -7.63 3.30 -15.93
C ARG A 162 -6.11 3.14 -15.90
N GLN A 163 -5.37 4.19 -15.56
CA GLN A 163 -3.91 4.14 -15.45
C GLN A 163 -3.45 3.21 -14.34
N ASN A 164 -4.13 3.22 -13.19
CA ASN A 164 -3.87 2.34 -12.07
C ASN A 164 -4.10 0.87 -12.44
N LEU A 165 -5.24 0.55 -13.06
CA LEU A 165 -5.51 -0.80 -13.59
C LEU A 165 -4.42 -1.26 -14.57
N ARG A 166 -4.03 -0.40 -15.51
CA ARG A 166 -2.95 -0.72 -16.46
C ARG A 166 -1.61 -0.95 -15.76
N ARG A 167 -1.30 -0.20 -14.69
CA ARG A 167 -0.07 -0.41 -13.92
C ARG A 167 -0.05 -1.79 -13.28
N LEU A 168 -1.18 -2.26 -12.74
CA LEU A 168 -1.28 -3.63 -12.19
C LEU A 168 -0.91 -4.68 -13.24
N TYR A 169 -1.45 -4.57 -14.46
CA TYR A 169 -1.07 -5.44 -15.57
C TYR A 169 0.43 -5.38 -15.90
N VAL A 170 1.01 -4.18 -15.93
CA VAL A 170 2.44 -4.01 -16.24
C VAL A 170 3.31 -4.64 -15.17
N TYR A 171 2.92 -4.57 -13.89
CA TYR A 171 3.68 -5.21 -12.82
C TYR A 171 3.60 -6.74 -12.86
N ASP A 172 2.45 -7.32 -13.20
CA ASP A 172 2.29 -8.77 -13.38
C ASP A 172 3.04 -9.28 -14.61
N TRP A 173 2.99 -8.52 -15.72
CA TRP A 173 3.70 -8.85 -16.95
C TRP A 173 5.22 -8.74 -16.79
N ILE A 174 5.70 -7.63 -16.23
CA ILE A 174 7.13 -7.33 -16.06
C ILE A 174 7.52 -7.51 -14.60
N ASN A 175 7.88 -8.74 -14.26
CA ASN A 175 8.38 -9.12 -12.94
C ASN A 175 9.84 -8.68 -12.70
N VAL A 176 10.33 -8.84 -11.48
CA VAL A 176 11.76 -8.69 -11.18
C VAL A 176 12.54 -9.65 -12.08
N PRO A 177 13.58 -9.20 -12.80
CA PRO A 177 14.33 -10.05 -13.71
C PRO A 177 14.81 -11.33 -13.01
N LEU A 178 14.53 -12.48 -13.61
CA LEU A 178 14.84 -13.78 -13.02
C LEU A 178 16.30 -13.90 -12.58
N VAL A 179 17.21 -13.33 -13.37
CA VAL A 179 18.65 -13.32 -13.06
C VAL A 179 18.97 -12.62 -11.74
N TYR A 180 18.23 -11.59 -11.33
CA TYR A 180 18.43 -10.92 -10.03
C TYR A 180 18.08 -11.86 -8.88
N THR A 181 16.93 -12.53 -8.98
CA THR A 181 16.50 -13.52 -7.98
C THR A 181 17.47 -14.71 -7.93
N GLN A 182 17.94 -15.19 -9.09
CA GLN A 182 18.92 -16.28 -9.17
C GLN A 182 20.26 -15.90 -8.53
N VAL A 183 20.78 -14.69 -8.82
CA VAL A 183 22.02 -14.20 -8.22
C VAL A 183 21.90 -14.09 -6.70
N ALA A 184 20.78 -13.56 -6.19
CA ALA A 184 20.51 -13.51 -4.76
C ALA A 184 20.41 -14.90 -4.11
N CYS A 185 19.72 -15.84 -4.78
CA CYS A 185 19.61 -17.21 -4.34
C CYS A 185 20.98 -17.92 -4.27
N VAL A 186 21.76 -17.87 -5.36
CA VAL A 186 23.08 -18.49 -5.43
C VAL A 186 24.02 -17.89 -4.40
N ALA A 187 24.06 -16.56 -4.26
CA ALA A 187 24.91 -15.90 -3.27
C ALA A 187 24.55 -16.31 -1.83
N THR A 188 23.25 -16.37 -1.51
CA THR A 188 22.76 -16.78 -0.19
C THR A 188 23.11 -18.23 0.11
N TYR A 189 22.83 -19.14 -0.82
CA TYR A 189 23.09 -20.57 -0.64
C TYR A 189 24.59 -20.90 -0.65
N ALA A 190 25.39 -20.25 -1.50
CA ALA A 190 26.84 -20.42 -1.50
C ALA A 190 27.45 -19.92 -0.18
N PHE A 191 26.99 -18.77 0.33
CA PHE A 191 27.44 -18.23 1.62
C PHE A 191 27.20 -19.23 2.75
N PHE A 192 26.01 -19.83 2.83
CA PHE A 192 25.69 -20.80 3.87
C PHE A 192 26.30 -22.18 3.64
N MET A 193 26.50 -22.61 2.40
CA MET A 193 27.25 -23.81 2.08
C MET A 193 28.69 -23.71 2.58
N PHE A 194 29.37 -22.59 2.35
CA PHE A 194 30.71 -22.36 2.91
C PHE A 194 30.67 -22.16 4.43
N SER A 195 29.66 -21.47 4.97
CA SER A 195 29.53 -21.27 6.42
C SER A 195 29.32 -22.59 7.18
N LEU A 196 28.66 -23.58 6.57
CA LEU A 196 28.44 -24.90 7.17
C LEU A 196 29.77 -25.56 7.57
N PHE A 197 30.79 -25.42 6.74
CA PHE A 197 32.14 -25.94 7.00
C PHE A 197 33.03 -24.92 7.69
N GLY A 198 32.93 -23.64 7.32
CA GLY A 198 33.80 -22.57 7.83
C GLY A 198 33.56 -22.18 9.28
N ARG A 199 32.36 -22.44 9.81
CA ARG A 199 31.98 -22.11 11.20
C ARG A 199 32.02 -23.32 12.15
N GLN A 200 32.69 -24.40 11.74
CA GLN A 200 32.98 -25.54 12.63
C GLN A 200 34.06 -25.14 13.64
N THR A 201 33.84 -25.40 14.93
CA THR A 201 34.86 -25.22 15.96
C THR A 201 35.99 -26.21 15.76
N LEU A 202 37.22 -25.72 15.63
CA LEU A 202 38.38 -26.58 15.37
C LEU A 202 39.13 -26.85 16.68
N LEU A 203 39.44 -28.11 16.92
CA LEU A 203 40.14 -28.56 18.12
C LEU A 203 41.47 -27.83 18.39
N PRO A 204 42.34 -27.53 17.38
CA PRO A 204 43.54 -26.71 17.62
C PRO A 204 43.23 -25.29 18.12
N ASP A 205 42.09 -24.72 17.73
CA ASP A 205 41.68 -23.37 18.13
C ASP A 205 41.05 -23.38 19.54
N ILE A 206 40.45 -24.50 19.95
CA ILE A 206 40.03 -24.79 21.33
C ILE A 206 41.26 -25.02 22.24
N GLU A 207 42.20 -25.86 21.83
CA GLU A 207 43.43 -26.19 22.58
C GLU A 207 44.34 -24.96 22.78
N SER A 208 44.31 -24.01 21.84
CA SER A 208 45.03 -22.73 21.97
C SER A 208 44.27 -21.65 22.77
N GLY A 209 43.08 -21.97 23.28
CA GLY A 209 42.24 -21.06 24.08
C GLY A 209 41.64 -19.90 23.28
N LYS A 210 41.65 -19.96 21.95
CA LYS A 210 41.10 -18.90 21.08
C LYS A 210 39.59 -19.01 20.89
N GLU A 211 39.07 -20.22 20.95
CA GLU A 211 37.64 -20.50 20.82
C GLU A 211 37.15 -21.43 21.93
N ILE A 212 35.87 -21.28 22.28
CA ILE A 212 35.18 -22.16 23.23
C ILE A 212 34.41 -23.19 22.39
N ASP A 213 34.47 -24.46 22.80
CA ASP A 213 33.70 -25.51 22.12
C ASP A 213 32.21 -25.40 22.46
N ILE A 214 31.49 -24.64 21.63
CA ILE A 214 30.04 -24.55 21.68
C ILE A 214 29.54 -25.55 20.63
N TYR A 215 29.19 -26.77 21.09
CA TYR A 215 28.67 -27.86 20.23
C TYR A 215 27.57 -27.41 19.25
N PHE A 216 26.76 -26.43 19.65
CA PHE A 216 25.76 -25.79 18.79
C PHE A 216 26.19 -24.37 18.37
N PRO A 217 26.30 -24.06 17.06
CA PRO A 217 26.80 -22.78 16.60
C PRO A 217 25.70 -21.70 16.64
N ILE A 218 25.46 -21.13 17.82
CA ILE A 218 24.39 -20.15 18.08
C ILE A 218 24.46 -18.98 17.10
N PHE A 219 25.61 -18.30 16.99
CA PHE A 219 25.75 -17.12 16.13
C PHE A 219 25.62 -17.42 14.64
N ALA A 220 26.12 -18.58 14.18
CA ALA A 220 25.93 -19.00 12.78
C ALA A 220 24.46 -19.28 12.47
N THR A 221 23.72 -19.83 13.44
CA THR A 221 22.28 -20.08 13.33
C THR A 221 21.49 -18.77 13.28
N VAL A 222 21.80 -17.81 14.16
CA VAL A 222 21.20 -16.46 14.13
C VAL A 222 21.49 -15.77 12.79
N GLN A 223 22.72 -15.86 12.30
CA GLN A 223 23.11 -15.34 10.99
C GLN A 223 22.33 -16.00 9.84
N PHE A 224 22.12 -17.32 9.91
CA PHE A 224 21.29 -18.06 8.97
C PHE A 224 19.86 -17.56 8.97
N LEU A 225 19.21 -17.50 10.13
CA LEU A 225 17.83 -17.01 10.26
C LEU A 225 17.69 -15.59 9.72
N PHE A 226 18.66 -14.72 10.01
CA PHE A 226 18.64 -13.34 9.52
C PHE A 226 18.73 -13.27 7.99
N PHE A 227 19.77 -13.84 7.36
CA PHE A 227 19.96 -13.67 5.91
C PHE A 227 19.01 -14.53 5.07
N VAL A 228 18.73 -15.77 5.49
CA VAL A 228 17.74 -16.61 4.78
C VAL A 228 16.34 -16.05 4.98
N GLY A 229 16.00 -15.61 6.20
CA GLY A 229 14.73 -14.91 6.45
C GLY A 229 14.61 -13.63 5.62
N TRP A 230 15.68 -12.83 5.53
CA TRP A 230 15.68 -11.62 4.71
C TRP A 230 15.55 -11.93 3.21
N PHE A 231 16.22 -12.97 2.71
CA PHE A 231 16.02 -13.46 1.35
C PHE A 231 14.58 -13.92 1.13
N LYS A 232 13.98 -14.63 2.10
CA LYS A 232 12.59 -15.10 2.07
C LYS A 232 11.58 -13.96 1.99
N VAL A 233 11.76 -12.87 2.75
CA VAL A 233 10.96 -11.64 2.61
C VAL A 233 10.93 -11.17 1.15
N GLY A 234 12.09 -11.18 0.46
CA GLY A 234 12.15 -10.82 -0.95
C GLY A 234 11.56 -11.86 -1.91
N GLN A 235 11.37 -13.11 -1.50
CA GLN A 235 10.67 -14.12 -2.30
C GLN A 235 9.15 -13.98 -2.16
N ASP A 236 8.68 -13.87 -0.92
CA ASP A 236 7.25 -13.86 -0.58
C ASP A 236 6.59 -12.58 -1.10
N LEU A 237 7.25 -11.43 -0.96
CA LEU A 237 6.72 -10.14 -1.47
C LEU A 237 6.86 -9.96 -3.00
N MET A 238 7.51 -10.90 -3.70
CA MET A 238 7.78 -10.77 -5.14
C MET A 238 6.50 -10.81 -5.97
N ARG A 239 5.50 -11.58 -5.54
CA ARG A 239 4.21 -11.72 -6.24
C ARG A 239 3.03 -11.64 -5.27
N PRO A 240 2.54 -10.42 -4.94
CA PRO A 240 1.52 -10.20 -3.92
C PRO A 240 0.07 -10.58 -4.33
N TRP A 241 -0.08 -11.42 -5.36
CA TRP A 241 -1.35 -11.76 -6.00
C TRP A 241 -1.66 -13.28 -5.93
N GLY A 242 -0.83 -14.00 -5.17
CA GLY A 242 -0.92 -15.44 -4.95
C GLY A 242 -1.99 -15.81 -3.93
N GLN A 243 -1.70 -16.84 -3.16
CA GLN A 243 -2.55 -17.40 -2.11
C GLN A 243 -1.87 -17.34 -0.73
N ASP A 244 -0.75 -16.63 -0.62
CA ASP A 244 0.00 -16.55 0.62
C ASP A 244 -0.75 -15.68 1.64
N GLU A 245 -0.42 -15.84 2.92
CA GLU A 245 -1.09 -15.13 4.03
C GLU A 245 -0.88 -13.61 3.96
N ASP A 246 0.28 -13.17 3.46
CA ASP A 246 0.65 -11.75 3.34
C ASP A 246 0.30 -11.13 1.97
N ASP A 247 -0.32 -11.91 1.06
CA ASP A 247 -0.79 -11.41 -0.22
C ASP A 247 -1.99 -10.47 -0.06
N TYR A 248 -2.23 -9.61 -1.05
CA TYR A 248 -3.33 -8.65 -0.97
C TYR A 248 -4.71 -9.33 -0.86
N GLU A 249 -5.54 -8.83 0.05
CA GLU A 249 -6.92 -9.27 0.26
C GLU A 249 -7.88 -8.66 -0.77
N VAL A 250 -7.65 -9.00 -2.04
CA VAL A 250 -8.37 -8.47 -3.19
C VAL A 250 -9.83 -8.90 -3.27
N ASN A 251 -10.19 -10.08 -2.73
CA ASN A 251 -11.58 -10.52 -2.67
C ASN A 251 -12.40 -9.62 -1.73
N TYR A 252 -11.85 -9.32 -0.55
CA TYR A 252 -12.44 -8.35 0.38
C TYR A 252 -12.57 -6.98 -0.29
N LEU A 253 -11.51 -6.52 -0.99
CA LEU A 253 -11.54 -5.23 -1.69
C LEU A 253 -12.67 -5.16 -2.72
N ILE A 254 -12.89 -6.21 -3.52
CA ILE A 254 -13.99 -6.27 -4.50
C ILE A 254 -15.35 -6.13 -3.79
N ASP A 255 -15.59 -6.87 -2.72
CA ASP A 255 -16.87 -6.85 -2.00
C ASP A 255 -17.13 -5.51 -1.33
N ARG A 256 -16.10 -4.98 -0.66
CA ARG A 256 -16.14 -3.67 -0.03
C ARG A 256 -16.40 -2.57 -1.06
N ASN A 257 -15.70 -2.59 -2.20
CA ASN A 257 -15.86 -1.58 -3.24
C ASN A 257 -17.24 -1.64 -3.87
N MET A 258 -17.80 -2.83 -4.07
CA MET A 258 -19.19 -2.99 -4.50
C MET A 258 -20.17 -2.33 -3.53
N ALA A 259 -20.10 -2.69 -2.23
CA ALA A 259 -21.00 -2.16 -1.22
C ALA A 259 -20.90 -0.63 -1.10
N VAL A 260 -19.67 -0.10 -1.03
CA VAL A 260 -19.42 1.34 -0.90
C VAL A 260 -19.84 2.09 -2.16
N SER A 261 -19.60 1.54 -3.35
CA SER A 261 -19.98 2.18 -4.61
C SER A 261 -21.49 2.41 -4.69
N PHE A 262 -22.28 1.39 -4.36
CA PHE A 262 -23.74 1.50 -4.39
C PHE A 262 -24.28 2.35 -3.23
N ALA A 263 -23.60 2.38 -2.09
CA ALA A 263 -23.94 3.30 -0.99
C ALA A 263 -23.73 4.77 -1.41
N ILE A 264 -22.61 5.10 -2.07
CA ILE A 264 -22.31 6.47 -2.54
C ILE A 264 -23.35 6.95 -3.55
N ILE A 265 -23.58 6.17 -4.60
CA ILE A 265 -24.39 6.63 -5.73
C ILE A 265 -25.90 6.60 -5.51
N ASN A 266 -26.35 5.80 -4.53
CA ASN A 266 -27.74 5.74 -4.10
C ASN A 266 -27.88 6.41 -2.74
N ARG A 267 -27.64 5.69 -1.64
CA ARG A 267 -27.98 6.11 -0.27
C ARG A 267 -27.46 7.52 0.06
N LEU A 268 -26.16 7.77 -0.12
CA LEU A 268 -25.55 9.06 0.23
C LEU A 268 -25.99 10.19 -0.70
N GLN A 269 -26.30 9.88 -1.96
CA GLN A 269 -26.74 10.88 -2.94
C GLN A 269 -28.23 11.23 -2.81
N THR A 270 -29.05 10.28 -2.38
CA THR A 270 -30.49 10.46 -2.20
C THR A 270 -30.86 10.95 -0.80
N GLU A 271 -29.94 10.87 0.16
CA GLU A 271 -30.15 11.41 1.50
C GLU A 271 -30.36 12.92 1.40
N GLU A 272 -31.54 13.38 1.81
CA GLU A 272 -31.82 14.80 1.94
C GLU A 272 -31.16 15.29 3.23
N ILE A 273 -30.34 16.34 3.12
CA ILE A 273 -29.76 16.98 4.30
C ILE A 273 -30.87 17.82 4.92
N ASP A 274 -31.11 17.62 6.22
CA ASP A 274 -31.99 18.48 6.99
C ASP A 274 -31.56 19.96 6.89
N GLU A 275 -32.48 20.87 7.20
CA GLU A 275 -32.13 22.30 7.25
C GLU A 275 -30.93 22.50 8.18
N SER A 276 -29.96 23.29 7.71
CA SER A 276 -28.71 23.52 8.45
C SER A 276 -29.03 24.13 9.81
N GLU A 277 -28.88 23.34 10.87
CA GLU A 277 -28.95 23.83 12.24
C GLU A 277 -27.67 24.60 12.61
N GLU A 278 -27.81 25.65 13.42
CA GLU A 278 -26.65 26.34 13.97
C GLU A 278 -25.94 25.43 15.00
N ASP A 279 -24.75 24.97 14.64
CA ASP A 279 -23.92 24.19 15.55
C ASP A 279 -23.33 25.05 16.69
N ASP A 280 -22.77 24.38 17.69
CA ASP A 280 -22.19 25.05 18.87
C ASP A 280 -20.98 25.93 18.53
N PHE A 281 -20.30 25.68 17.42
CA PHE A 281 -19.17 26.51 16.96
C PHE A 281 -19.68 27.80 16.32
N TRP A 282 -20.76 27.73 15.53
CA TRP A 282 -21.40 28.87 14.90
C TRP A 282 -22.02 29.81 15.94
N LYS A 283 -22.72 29.25 16.93
CA LYS A 283 -23.30 30.01 18.05
C LYS A 283 -22.25 30.77 18.86
N ASN A 284 -21.06 30.19 19.02
CA ASN A 284 -19.97 30.74 19.82
C ASN A 284 -18.86 31.41 18.98
N ARG A 285 -19.11 31.72 17.70
CA ARG A 285 -18.10 32.22 16.75
C ARG A 285 -17.37 33.50 17.16
N GLU A 286 -18.00 34.33 18.00
CA GLU A 286 -17.42 35.60 18.49
C GLU A 286 -16.65 35.43 19.80
N SER A 287 -16.80 34.28 20.46
CA SER A 287 -16.10 33.93 21.69
C SER A 287 -14.80 33.18 21.40
N GLN A 288 -13.90 33.11 22.39
CA GLN A 288 -12.73 32.26 22.28
C GLN A 288 -13.18 30.78 22.21
N LEU A 289 -12.82 30.09 21.14
CA LEU A 289 -13.17 28.69 20.93
C LEU A 289 -12.72 27.84 22.13
N PRO A 290 -13.63 27.04 22.74
CA PRO A 290 -13.27 26.17 23.84
C PRO A 290 -12.34 25.04 23.34
N VAL A 291 -11.47 24.57 24.23
CA VAL A 291 -10.66 23.36 23.97
C VAL A 291 -11.59 22.17 23.89
N LEU A 292 -11.47 21.36 22.84
CA LEU A 292 -12.29 20.15 22.65
C LEU A 292 -12.14 19.21 23.87
N PRO A 293 -13.24 18.62 24.35
CA PRO A 293 -13.19 17.79 25.55
C PRO A 293 -12.44 16.49 25.30
N HIS A 294 -11.61 16.11 26.28
CA HIS A 294 -11.02 14.78 26.34
C HIS A 294 -11.88 13.86 27.20
N THR A 295 -12.03 12.61 26.77
CA THR A 295 -12.51 11.55 27.65
C THR A 295 -11.51 11.31 28.79
N LEU A 296 -11.95 10.67 29.87
CA LEU A 296 -11.08 10.31 31.01
C LEU A 296 -9.88 9.45 30.60
N GLN A 297 -10.01 8.66 29.53
CA GLN A 297 -8.94 7.84 29.00
C GLN A 297 -7.99 8.65 28.13
N SER A 298 -8.49 9.49 27.22
CA SER A 298 -7.63 10.30 26.35
C SER A 298 -6.81 11.32 27.12
N ARG A 299 -7.32 11.85 28.23
CA ARG A 299 -6.58 12.79 29.09
C ARG A 299 -5.35 12.16 29.75
N LYS A 300 -5.30 10.83 29.88
CA LYS A 300 -4.14 10.10 30.44
C LYS A 300 -3.05 9.87 29.39
N LEU A 301 -3.35 10.06 28.11
CA LEU A 301 -2.38 9.90 27.04
C LEU A 301 -1.37 11.04 27.12
N ARG A 302 -0.10 10.72 26.86
CA ARG A 302 0.95 11.73 26.75
C ARG A 302 0.80 12.42 25.40
N GLU A 303 0.46 13.69 25.45
CA GLU A 303 0.41 14.53 24.25
C GLU A 303 1.74 15.28 24.10
N HIS A 304 2.30 15.22 22.90
CA HIS A 304 3.45 16.00 22.50
C HIS A 304 2.98 17.05 21.50
N ALA A 305 2.49 18.19 21.99
CA ALA A 305 2.19 19.32 21.13
C ALA A 305 3.44 19.69 20.31
N PRO A 306 3.29 20.08 19.03
CA PRO A 306 4.41 20.47 18.19
C PRO A 306 5.14 21.62 18.88
N LYS A 307 6.37 21.35 19.33
CA LYS A 307 7.23 22.38 19.91
C LYS A 307 7.84 23.14 18.75
N LEU A 308 7.62 24.45 18.70
CA LEU A 308 8.41 25.33 17.83
C LEU A 308 9.86 25.32 18.34
N HIS A 309 10.66 24.38 17.84
CA HIS A 309 12.03 24.14 18.32
C HIS A 309 12.99 25.34 18.13
N SER A 310 12.61 26.29 17.29
CA SER A 310 13.37 27.51 16.96
C SER A 310 12.76 28.80 17.48
N TYR A 311 11.56 28.76 18.09
CA TYR A 311 10.92 29.97 18.60
C TYR A 311 11.29 30.17 20.07
N VAL A 312 12.29 31.00 20.31
CA VAL A 312 12.45 31.68 21.61
C VAL A 312 11.64 32.97 21.49
N PRO A 313 10.53 33.14 22.25
CA PRO A 313 9.94 34.46 22.37
C PRO A 313 10.98 35.36 23.03
N ILE A 314 11.66 36.19 22.23
CA ILE A 314 12.38 37.35 22.74
C ILE A 314 11.27 38.32 23.16
N GLY A 315 10.80 38.13 24.39
CA GLY A 315 9.86 39.05 24.99
C GLY A 315 10.53 40.41 25.11
N THR A 316 9.79 41.42 24.69
CA THR A 316 9.68 42.78 25.23
C THR A 316 9.84 42.85 26.76
N GLN A 317 11.01 42.46 27.28
CA GLN A 317 11.50 42.64 28.65
C GLN A 317 12.84 43.40 28.67
N GLU A 318 13.37 43.81 27.52
CA GLU A 318 14.56 44.70 27.46
C GLU A 318 14.28 46.12 27.99
N THR A 319 13.03 46.51 28.23
CA THR A 319 12.70 47.82 28.84
C THR A 319 12.56 47.80 30.37
N LYS A 320 12.64 46.64 31.05
CA LYS A 320 12.57 46.59 32.53
C LYS A 320 13.85 46.12 33.23
N GLU A 321 14.78 45.46 32.55
CA GLU A 321 16.00 44.94 33.20
C GLU A 321 17.28 45.75 32.98
N MET A 322 17.25 46.83 32.16
CA MET A 322 18.33 47.84 32.18
C MET A 322 18.28 48.78 33.39
N GLY A 323 17.27 48.64 34.27
CA GLY A 323 17.08 49.47 35.46
C GLY A 323 17.44 48.83 36.80
N ASN A 324 17.85 47.57 36.85
CA ASN A 324 18.14 46.90 38.13
C ASN A 324 19.28 45.89 38.03
N VAL A 325 20.46 46.39 37.64
CA VAL A 325 21.73 45.69 37.87
C VAL A 325 22.09 45.86 39.36
N GLN A 326 21.40 45.15 40.25
CA GLN A 326 21.94 44.75 41.56
C GLN A 326 20.99 43.77 42.27
N SER A 327 21.56 42.61 42.60
CA SER A 327 20.99 41.53 43.41
C SER A 327 20.02 40.57 42.70
N LYS A 328 20.55 39.44 42.21
CA LYS A 328 20.50 38.19 42.99
C LYS A 328 21.21 37.06 42.23
N CYS A 329 22.22 36.55 42.91
CA CYS A 329 23.02 35.40 42.58
C CYS A 329 22.26 34.10 42.89
N CYS A 330 22.66 33.02 42.23
CA CYS A 330 22.44 31.60 42.58
C CYS A 330 21.01 31.02 42.52
N SER A 331 20.74 30.22 41.49
CA SER A 331 20.70 28.75 41.62
C SER A 331 20.42 28.09 40.26
N ILE A 332 21.45 27.43 39.72
CA ILE A 332 21.39 26.61 38.52
C ILE A 332 21.12 25.16 38.97
N GLU A 333 19.93 24.62 38.72
CA GLU A 333 19.73 23.17 38.73
C GLU A 333 19.54 22.65 37.32
N GLN A 334 20.59 21.99 36.86
CA GLN A 334 20.64 21.21 35.62
C GLN A 334 19.75 19.97 35.75
N ARG A 335 18.75 19.80 34.88
CA ARG A 335 18.24 18.47 34.53
C ARG A 335 18.81 18.05 33.17
N LYS A 336 19.74 17.08 33.27
CA LYS A 336 20.43 16.42 32.16
C LYS A 336 19.47 15.55 31.34
N ARG A 337 19.92 15.32 30.11
CA ARG A 337 19.30 14.71 28.93
C ARG A 337 18.95 13.25 29.09
#